data_AF-A0A1V6A4C6-F1
#
_entry.id   AF-A0A1V6A4C6-F1
#
_cell.length_a   1.000
_cell.length_b   1.000
_cell.length_c   1.000
_cell.angle_alpha   90.00
_cell.angle_beta   90.00
_cell.angle_gamma   90.00
#
_symmetry.space_group_name_H-M   'P 1'
#
loop_
_entity.id
_entity.type
_entity.pdbx_description
1 polymer ?
#
loop_
_entity_poly.entity_id
_entity_poly.type
_entity_poly.pdbx_seq_one_letter_code
_entity_poly.pdbx_strand_id
1 'polypeptide(L)' 'MSSVNIQALAALFLFVLCLFLSRMIVNISSGKWPGGALWVTYLRVLLGFLFAAAITLGMYSFAGVDILKR' A
#
# COMPACT_ATOMS: atom_id res chain seq x y z
N MET A 1 -10.03 -22.52 -1.20
CA MET A 1 -8.97 -21.67 -1.78
C MET A 1 -7.87 -21.53 -0.73
N SER A 2 -6.60 -21.72 -1.07
CA SER A 2 -5.48 -21.64 -0.11
C SER A 2 -5.45 -20.26 0.54
N SER A 3 -5.29 -20.18 1.87
CA SER A 3 -5.24 -18.90 2.59
C SER A 3 -4.09 -18.01 2.08
N VAL A 4 -3.02 -18.63 1.62
CA VAL A 4 -1.91 -18.01 0.90
C VAL A 4 -2.37 -17.18 -0.31
N ASN A 5 -3.33 -17.67 -1.11
CA ASN A 5 -3.82 -16.92 -2.28
C ASN A 5 -4.63 -15.69 -1.88
N ILE A 6 -5.36 -15.75 -0.75
CA ILE A 6 -6.11 -14.60 -0.22
C ILE A 6 -5.14 -13.53 0.29
N GLN A 7 -4.05 -13.94 0.93
CA GLN A 7 -3.01 -13.04 1.42
C GLN A 7 -2.24 -12.39 0.26
N ALA A 8 -1.93 -13.14 -0.80
CA ALA A 8 -1.35 -12.62 -2.04
C ALA A 8 -2.26 -11.56 -2.69
N LEU A 9 -3.56 -11.87 -2.78
CA LEU A 9 -4.54 -10.95 -3.35
C LEU A 9 -4.68 -9.67 -2.51
N ALA A 10 -4.65 -9.79 -1.18
CA ALA A 10 -4.67 -8.64 -0.27
C ALA A 10 -3.41 -7.78 -0.41
N ALA A 11 -2.22 -8.39 -0.53
CA ALA A 11 -0.96 -7.68 -0.76
C ALA A 11 -0.96 -6.93 -2.11
N LEU A 12 -1.44 -7.57 -3.18
CA LEU A 12 -1.63 -6.94 -4.48
C LEU A 12 -2.61 -5.76 -4.40
N PHE A 13 -3.73 -5.93 -3.71
CA PHE A 13 -4.72 -4.87 -3.54
C PHE A 13 -4.15 -3.66 -2.78
N LEU A 14 -3.40 -3.90 -1.69
CA LEU A 14 -2.68 -2.86 -0.95
C LEU A 14 -1.63 -2.15 -1.81
N PHE A 15 -0.92 -2.90 -2.66
CA PHE A 15 0.05 -2.33 -3.59
C PHE A 15 -0.61 -1.41 -4.62
N VAL A 16 -1.76 -1.82 -5.18
CA VAL A 16 -2.55 -0.98 -6.10
C VAL A 16 -3.06 0.29 -5.41
N LEU A 17 -3.54 0.18 -4.16
CA LEU A 17 -3.90 1.34 -3.34
C LEU A 17 -2.71 2.30 -3.15
N CYS A 18 -1.51 1.77 -2.94
CA CYS A 18 -0.29 2.56 -2.85
C CYS A 18 0.00 3.34 -4.15
N LEU A 19 -0.16 2.71 -5.31
CA LEU A 19 -0.01 3.40 -6.60
C LEU A 19 -1.05 4.51 -6.78
N PHE A 20 -2.28 4.29 -6.31
CA PHE A 20 -3.34 5.29 -6.35
C PHE A 20 -3.04 6.48 -5.44
N LEU A 21 -2.61 6.23 -4.19
CA LEU A 21 -2.15 7.29 -3.29
C LEU A 21 -0.96 8.05 -3.90
N SER A 22 0.01 7.35 -4.51
CA SER A 22 1.14 7.99 -5.19
C SER A 22 0.69 8.95 -6.29
N ARG A 23 -0.26 8.51 -7.13
CA ARG A 23 -0.90 9.36 -8.15
C ARG A 23 -1.59 10.58 -7.53
N MET A 24 -2.29 10.43 -6.41
CA MET A 24 -2.92 11.56 -5.69
C MET A 24 -1.87 12.55 -5.17
N ILE A 25 -0.79 12.06 -4.54
CA ILE A 25 0.32 12.88 -4.05
C ILE A 25 0.94 13.68 -5.18
N VAL A 26 1.20 13.04 -6.33
CA VAL A 26 1.77 13.69 -7.51
C VAL A 26 0.79 14.72 -8.08
N ASN A 27 -0.51 14.44 -8.13
CA ASN A 27 -1.51 15.41 -8.58
C ASN A 27 -1.61 16.65 -7.68
N ILE A 28 -1.54 16.48 -6.35
CA ILE A 28 -1.51 17.59 -5.38
C ILE A 28 -0.19 18.37 -5.52
N SER A 29 0.94 17.66 -5.55
CA SER A 29 2.26 18.27 -5.69
C SER A 29 2.44 19.01 -7.02
N SER A 30 1.76 18.59 -8.08
CA SER A 30 1.80 19.22 -9.40
C SER A 30 0.85 20.42 -9.50
N GLY A 31 0.18 20.82 -8.41
CA GLY A 31 -0.70 21.99 -8.36
C GLY A 31 -2.08 21.79 -9.01
N LYS A 32 -2.42 20.56 -9.43
CA LYS A 32 -3.75 20.27 -10.01
C LYS A 32 -4.85 20.21 -8.96
N TRP A 33 -4.51 19.85 -7.74
CA TRP A 33 -5.45 19.67 -6.62
C TRP A 33 -5.05 20.59 -5.45
N PRO A 34 -6.00 21.27 -4.79
CA PRO A 34 -5.70 22.13 -3.65
C PRO A 34 -5.18 21.28 -2.47
N GLY A 35 -3.95 21.52 -2.06
CA GLY A 35 -3.33 20.85 -0.92
C GLY A 35 -2.00 21.50 -0.57
N GLY A 36 -1.81 21.83 0.72
CA GLY A 36 -0.58 22.45 1.20
C GLY A 36 0.60 21.49 1.23
N ALA A 37 1.83 22.02 1.23
CA ALA A 37 3.06 21.22 1.30
C ALA A 37 3.10 20.27 2.50
N LEU A 38 2.52 20.67 3.64
CA LEU A 38 2.36 19.81 4.82
C LEU A 38 1.48 18.57 4.56
N TRP A 39 0.41 18.72 3.76
CA TRP A 39 -0.50 17.63 3.41
C TRP A 39 0.19 16.59 2.52
N VAL A 40 1.00 17.06 1.56
CA VAL A 40 1.82 16.19 0.69
C VAL A 40 2.82 15.38 1.50
N THR A 41 3.48 16.00 2.47
CA THR A 41 4.43 15.32 3.36
C THR A 41 3.74 14.25 4.19
N TYR A 42 2.56 14.55 4.75
CA TYR A 42 1.78 13.58 5.52
C TYR A 42 1.36 12.37 4.66
N LEU A 43 0.84 12.61 3.44
CA LEU A 43 0.48 11.54 2.52
C LEU A 43 1.70 10.69 2.10
N ARG A 44 2.90 11.28 1.96
CA ARG A 44 4.13 10.53 1.64
C ARG A 44 4.53 9.58 2.77
N VAL A 45 4.43 10.03 4.03
CA VAL A 45 4.70 9.17 5.20
C VAL A 45 3.68 8.04 5.27
N LEU A 46 2.40 8.35 5.09
CA LEU A 46 1.33 7.35 5.07
C LEU A 46 1.53 6.33 3.94
N LEU A 47 1.91 6.80 2.75
CA LEU A 47 2.21 5.95 1.60
C LEU A 47 3.40 5.02 1.87
N GLY A 48 4.49 5.54 2.48
CA GLY A 48 5.62 4.71 2.87
C GLY A 48 5.23 3.61 3.85
N PHE A 49 4.37 3.92 4.83
CA PHE A 49 3.86 2.95 5.79
C PHE A 49 2.97 1.89 5.13
N LEU A 50 2.05 2.31 4.25
CA LEU A 50 1.16 1.42 3.52
C LEU A 50 1.96 0.50 2.56
N PHE A 51 3.02 1.03 1.96
CA PHE A 51 3.92 0.28 1.09
C PHE A 51 4.73 -0.77 1.87
N ALA A 52 5.25 -0.42 3.04
CA ALA A 52 5.91 -1.35 3.93
C ALA A 52 4.96 -2.49 4.33
N ALA A 53 3.73 -2.17 4.73
CA ALA A 53 2.70 -3.17 5.06
C ALA A 53 2.38 -4.08 3.87
N ALA A 54 2.26 -3.53 2.66
CA ALA A 54 2.02 -4.29 1.43
C ALA A 54 3.17 -5.27 1.14
N ILE A 55 4.43 -4.83 1.27
CA ILE A 55 5.61 -5.69 1.10
C ILE A 55 5.63 -6.78 2.15
N THR A 56 5.39 -6.45 3.42
CA THR A 56 5.37 -7.43 4.51
C THR A 56 4.31 -8.50 4.27
N LEU A 57 3.09 -8.12 3.92
CA LEU A 57 2.00 -9.05 3.57
C LEU A 57 2.32 -9.89 2.33
N GLY A 58 2.93 -9.28 1.31
CA GLY A 58 3.38 -9.98 0.11
C GLY A 58 4.47 -11.01 0.42
N MET A 59 5.47 -10.63 1.21
CA MET A 59 6.54 -11.53 1.66
C MET A 59 6.01 -12.68 2.52
N TYR A 60 5.08 -12.42 3.45
CA TYR A 60 4.43 -13.48 4.22
C TYR A 60 3.64 -14.44 3.33
N SER A 61 2.99 -13.90 2.30
CA SER A 61 2.28 -14.70 1.31
C SER A 61 3.23 -15.54 0.44
N PHE A 62 4.40 -15.01 0.05
CA PHE A 62 5.42 -15.76 -0.69
C PHE A 62 6.14 -16.81 0.16
N ALA A 63 6.32 -16.53 1.46
CA ALA A 63 6.91 -17.46 2.41
C ALA A 63 6.00 -18.67 2.71
N GLY A 64 4.75 -18.69 2.21
CA GLY A 64 3.79 -19.77 2.47
C GLY A 64 3.39 -19.88 3.94
N VAL A 65 3.65 -18.83 4.73
CA VAL A 65 3.34 -18.79 6.16
C VAL A 65 1.86 -18.43 6.31
N ASP A 66 1.05 -19.48 6.48
CA ASP A 66 -0.40 -19.40 6.68
C ASP A 66 -0.72 -18.84 8.07
N ILE A 67 -0.51 -17.53 8.28
CA ILE A 67 -0.86 -16.83 9.54
C ILE A 67 -2.36 -16.91 9.85
N LEU A 68 -3.20 -17.23 8.87
CA LEU A 68 -4.65 -17.36 9.02
C LEU A 68 -5.10 -18.74 9.56
N LYS A 69 -4.21 -19.75 9.62
CA LYS A 69 -4.45 -21.04 10.25
C LYS A 69 -3.50 -21.21 11.44
N ARG A 70 -3.87 -20.64 12.58
CA ARG A 70 -3.40 -21.13 13.88
C ARG A 70 -4.57 -21.75 14.63
#